data_AF-A0A671UM82-F1
#
_entry.id   AF-A0A671UM82-F1
#
_cell.length_a   1.000
_cell.length_b   1.000
_cell.length_c   1.000
_cell.angle_alpha   90.00
_cell.angle_beta   90.00
_cell.angle_gamma   90.00
#
_symmetry.space_group_name_H-M   'P 1'
#
loop_
_entity.id
_entity.type
_entity.pdbx_description
1 polymer ?
#
loop_
_entity_poly.entity_id
_entity_poly.type
_entity_poly.pdbx_seq_one_letter_code
_entity_poly.pdbx_strand_id
1 'polypeptide(L)'
;MQYYGKTLAKVRSQALSRLLIVYPWTQRHFAGFGNISTNAAIIANEKVAAHGKTVMGGLDRAVKNLDDIKNAYTKLSQKHSEQIHVDPDNFRLLAECISVCVGAKFGPKVFNADAQEAWQKFLAVVVAALGKQYH
;
A
#
# COMPACT_ATOMS: atom_id res chain seq x y z
N MET A 1 -5.14 -24.07 -0.12
CA MET A 1 -4.72 -22.88 -0.91
C MET A 1 -5.83 -21.83 -1.13
N GLN A 2 -7.10 -22.20 -1.34
CA GLN A 2 -8.17 -21.26 -1.69
C GLN A 2 -8.54 -20.24 -0.56
N TYR A 3 -8.34 -20.62 0.71
CA TYR A 3 -8.59 -19.74 1.87
C TYR A 3 -7.55 -18.64 2.06
N TYR A 4 -6.27 -18.89 1.74
CA TYR A 4 -5.21 -17.87 1.82
C TYR A 4 -5.40 -16.75 0.79
N GLY A 5 -5.86 -17.08 -0.43
CA GLY A 5 -6.09 -16.11 -1.51
C GLY A 5 -7.23 -15.11 -1.23
N LYS A 6 -8.35 -15.56 -0.64
CA LYS A 6 -9.47 -14.68 -0.23
C LYS A 6 -9.11 -13.79 0.97
N THR A 7 -8.26 -14.31 1.85
CA THR A 7 -7.80 -13.65 3.09
C THR A 7 -6.90 -12.45 2.76
N LEU A 8 -5.95 -12.63 1.83
CA LEU A 8 -5.12 -11.54 1.31
C LEU A 8 -5.96 -10.53 0.51
N ALA A 9 -6.97 -10.97 -0.24
CA ALA A 9 -7.90 -10.07 -0.96
C ALA A 9 -8.50 -8.97 -0.07
N LYS A 10 -8.85 -9.32 1.17
CA LYS A 10 -9.44 -8.37 2.11
C LYS A 10 -8.44 -7.30 2.58
N VAL A 11 -7.20 -7.69 2.89
CA VAL A 11 -6.13 -6.74 3.23
C VAL A 11 -5.82 -5.80 2.06
N ARG A 12 -5.83 -6.34 0.82
CA ARG A 12 -5.49 -5.60 -0.40
C ARG A 12 -6.40 -4.39 -0.65
N SER A 13 -7.72 -4.54 -0.52
CA SER A 13 -8.64 -3.42 -0.70
C SER A 13 -8.73 -2.52 0.53
N GLN A 14 -8.63 -3.10 1.74
CA GLN A 14 -8.79 -2.36 2.98
C GLN A 14 -7.70 -1.31 3.22
N ALA A 15 -6.44 -1.59 2.86
CA ALA A 15 -5.35 -0.65 3.10
C ALA A 15 -5.51 0.66 2.31
N LEU A 16 -5.87 0.58 1.02
CA LEU A 16 -6.08 1.78 0.21
C LEU A 16 -7.35 2.53 0.63
N SER A 17 -8.45 1.83 0.91
CA SER A 17 -9.65 2.49 1.47
C SER A 17 -9.34 3.19 2.79
N ARG A 18 -8.53 2.60 3.66
CA ARG A 18 -8.10 3.20 4.93
C ARG A 18 -7.24 4.46 4.70
N LEU A 19 -6.30 4.43 3.75
CA LEU A 19 -5.52 5.61 3.37
C LEU A 19 -6.44 6.77 2.98
N LEU A 20 -7.41 6.51 2.09
CA LEU A 20 -8.33 7.54 1.59
C LEU A 20 -9.29 8.08 2.66
N ILE A 21 -9.61 7.29 3.68
CA ILE A 21 -10.50 7.68 4.79
C ILE A 21 -9.74 8.44 5.88
N VAL A 22 -8.60 7.91 6.33
CA VAL A 22 -7.83 8.45 7.46
C VAL A 22 -6.99 9.66 7.03
N TYR A 23 -6.54 9.67 5.79
CA TYR A 23 -5.69 10.71 5.22
C TYR A 23 -6.37 11.31 3.97
N PRO A 24 -7.48 12.05 4.13
CA PRO A 24 -8.37 12.42 3.02
C PRO A 24 -7.72 13.31 1.95
N TRP A 25 -6.65 14.03 2.27
CA TRP A 25 -5.87 14.78 1.27
C TRP A 25 -5.28 13.88 0.18
N THR A 26 -5.07 12.60 0.45
CA THR A 26 -4.58 11.63 -0.55
C THR A 26 -5.59 11.36 -1.67
N GLN A 27 -6.87 11.66 -1.46
CA GLN A 27 -7.93 11.50 -2.46
C GLN A 27 -7.67 12.32 -3.74
N ARG A 28 -6.91 13.43 -3.65
CA ARG A 28 -6.55 14.26 -4.80
C ARG A 28 -5.85 13.50 -5.93
N HIS A 29 -5.13 12.42 -5.61
CA HIS A 29 -4.44 11.58 -6.58
C HIS A 29 -5.37 10.60 -7.31
N PHE A 30 -6.64 10.52 -6.92
CA PHE A 30 -7.61 9.53 -7.38
C PHE A 30 -8.87 10.13 -8.02
N ALA A 31 -8.79 11.35 -8.57
CA ALA A 31 -9.93 12.01 -9.21
C ALA A 31 -10.63 11.15 -10.28
N GLY A 32 -9.88 10.31 -11.00
CA GLY A 32 -10.41 9.37 -12.01
C GLY A 32 -11.21 8.19 -11.44
N PHE A 33 -11.31 8.05 -10.11
CA PHE A 33 -11.98 6.92 -9.47
C PHE A 33 -13.48 7.15 -9.25
N GLY A 34 -14.01 8.32 -9.64
CA GLY A 34 -15.42 8.66 -9.46
C GLY A 34 -15.70 9.08 -8.01
N ASN A 35 -16.86 8.69 -7.47
CA ASN A 35 -17.26 9.11 -6.13
C ASN A 35 -16.39 8.43 -5.04
N ILE A 36 -15.62 9.25 -4.33
CA ILE A 36 -14.83 8.88 -3.14
C ILE A 36 -15.04 9.88 -1.99
N SER A 37 -16.19 10.58 -1.98
CA SER A 37 -16.47 11.69 -1.04
C SER A 37 -16.87 11.25 0.37
N THR A 38 -17.29 9.99 0.56
CA THR A 38 -17.71 9.45 1.85
C THR A 38 -17.05 8.11 2.13
N ASN A 39 -16.99 7.70 3.40
CA ASN A 39 -16.44 6.40 3.78
C ASN A 39 -17.16 5.24 3.07
N ALA A 40 -18.49 5.30 2.98
CA ALA A 40 -19.29 4.29 2.28
C ALA A 40 -18.96 4.26 0.78
N ALA A 41 -18.83 5.43 0.15
CA ALA A 41 -18.45 5.51 -1.26
C ALA A 41 -17.04 4.93 -1.49
N ILE A 42 -16.05 5.28 -0.66
CA ILE A 42 -14.68 4.77 -0.76
C ILE A 42 -14.62 3.24 -0.62
N ILE A 43 -15.34 2.69 0.36
CA ILE A 43 -15.34 1.24 0.65
C ILE A 43 -16.02 0.45 -0.47
N ALA A 44 -17.09 0.99 -1.06
CA ALA A 44 -17.83 0.35 -2.15
C ALA A 44 -17.22 0.58 -3.54
N ASN A 45 -16.20 1.45 -3.66
CA ASN A 45 -15.65 1.83 -4.95
C ASN A 45 -14.77 0.72 -5.57
N GLU A 46 -15.22 0.16 -6.70
CA GLU A 46 -14.52 -0.92 -7.40
C GLU A 46 -13.13 -0.51 -7.92
N LYS A 47 -12.95 0.76 -8.33
CA LYS A 47 -11.65 1.27 -8.78
C LYS A 47 -10.66 1.39 -7.62
N VAL A 48 -11.12 1.77 -6.43
CA VAL A 48 -10.32 1.72 -5.19
C VAL A 48 -9.90 0.27 -4.91
N ALA A 49 -10.84 -0.67 -4.93
CA ALA A 49 -10.52 -2.08 -4.70
C ALA A 49 -9.52 -2.65 -5.73
N ALA A 50 -9.72 -2.34 -7.02
CA ALA A 50 -8.84 -2.75 -8.09
C ALA A 50 -7.43 -2.16 -7.96
N HIS A 51 -7.33 -0.87 -7.62
CA HIS A 51 -6.02 -0.23 -7.42
C HIS A 51 -5.30 -0.75 -6.18
N GLY A 52 -6.03 -1.05 -5.10
CA GLY A 52 -5.47 -1.72 -3.92
C GLY A 52 -4.80 -3.07 -4.28
N LYS A 53 -5.36 -3.81 -5.25
CA LYS A 53 -4.72 -5.01 -5.79
C LYS A 53 -3.42 -4.70 -6.53
N THR A 54 -3.37 -3.62 -7.33
CA THR A 54 -2.16 -3.17 -8.03
C THR A 54 -1.05 -2.78 -7.06
N VAL A 55 -1.37 -2.00 -6.02
CA VAL A 55 -0.43 -1.61 -4.94
C VAL A 55 0.21 -2.84 -4.31
N MET A 56 -0.59 -3.87 -4.03
CA MET A 56 -0.13 -5.08 -3.37
C MET A 56 0.68 -5.99 -4.29
N GLY A 57 0.44 -5.93 -5.60
CA GLY A 57 1.35 -6.49 -6.60
C GLY A 57 2.73 -5.79 -6.60
N GLY A 58 2.77 -4.49 -6.26
CA GLY A 58 4.02 -3.78 -5.98
C GLY A 58 4.77 -4.40 -4.81
N LEU A 59 4.12 -4.58 -3.65
CA LEU A 59 4.75 -5.22 -2.49
C LEU A 59 5.23 -6.64 -2.79
N ASP A 60 4.45 -7.44 -3.53
CA ASP A 60 4.88 -8.78 -3.98
C ASP A 60 6.17 -8.73 -4.82
N ARG A 61 6.32 -7.72 -5.68
CA ARG A 61 7.58 -7.49 -6.41
C ARG A 61 8.73 -7.22 -5.44
N ALA A 62 8.54 -6.40 -4.41
CA ALA A 62 9.59 -6.14 -3.42
C ALA A 62 9.98 -7.42 -2.65
N VAL A 63 9.02 -8.25 -2.25
CA VAL A 63 9.31 -9.54 -1.59
C VAL A 63 10.12 -10.48 -2.49
N LYS A 64 9.88 -10.45 -3.81
CA LYS A 64 10.63 -11.26 -4.78
C LYS A 64 12.02 -10.71 -5.12
N ASN A 65 12.36 -9.50 -4.68
CA ASN A 65 13.62 -8.83 -4.95
C ASN A 65 14.18 -8.20 -3.66
N LEU A 66 14.15 -8.94 -2.54
CA LEU A 66 14.49 -8.41 -1.21
C LEU A 66 15.91 -7.83 -1.12
N ASP A 67 16.83 -8.35 -1.91
CA ASP A 67 18.22 -7.92 -2.03
C ASP A 67 18.41 -6.69 -2.93
N ASP A 68 17.45 -6.39 -3.82
CA ASP A 68 17.55 -5.29 -4.78
C ASP A 68 16.22 -4.54 -5.04
N ILE A 69 15.49 -4.23 -3.96
CA ILE A 69 14.20 -3.51 -4.04
C ILE A 69 14.38 -2.15 -4.75
N LYS A 70 15.53 -1.50 -4.56
CA LYS A 70 15.82 -0.18 -5.14
C LYS A 70 15.75 -0.23 -6.66
N ASN A 71 16.46 -1.15 -7.31
CA ASN A 71 16.42 -1.25 -8.77
C ASN A 71 15.08 -1.78 -9.28
N ALA A 72 14.47 -2.73 -8.55
CA ALA A 72 13.15 -3.26 -8.90
C ALA A 72 12.05 -2.18 -8.96
N TYR A 73 12.24 -1.08 -8.21
CA TYR A 73 11.29 0.03 -8.08
C TYR A 73 11.65 1.28 -8.89
N THR A 74 12.79 1.35 -9.57
CA THR A 74 13.23 2.56 -10.30
C THR A 74 12.13 3.15 -11.19
N LYS A 75 11.55 2.35 -12.08
CA LYS A 75 10.46 2.82 -12.98
C LYS A 75 9.18 3.19 -12.22
N LEU A 76 8.91 2.53 -11.10
CA LEU A 76 7.73 2.81 -10.27
C LEU A 76 7.88 4.13 -9.52
N SER A 77 9.07 4.38 -8.98
CA SER A 77 9.44 5.64 -8.31
C SER A 77 9.37 6.81 -9.29
N GLN A 78 9.96 6.68 -10.49
CA GLN A 78 9.86 7.68 -11.57
C GLN A 78 8.40 7.98 -11.92
N LYS A 79 7.57 6.95 -12.09
CA LYS A 79 6.14 7.16 -12.36
C LYS A 79 5.46 7.97 -11.25
N HIS A 80 5.70 7.63 -9.98
CA HIS A 80 5.07 8.33 -8.86
C HIS A 80 5.55 9.78 -8.72
N SER A 81 6.83 10.03 -9.01
CA SER A 81 7.45 11.36 -8.98
C SER A 81 7.02 12.24 -10.16
N GLU A 82 7.23 11.74 -11.38
CA GLU A 82 7.21 12.55 -12.61
C GLU A 82 5.88 12.54 -13.35
N GLN A 83 5.04 11.51 -13.18
CA GLN A 83 3.80 11.37 -13.96
C GLN A 83 2.55 11.61 -13.15
N ILE A 84 2.49 11.11 -11.91
CA ILE A 84 1.31 11.25 -11.05
C ILE A 84 1.55 12.13 -9.82
N HIS A 85 2.76 12.69 -9.69
CA HIS A 85 3.16 13.70 -8.72
C HIS A 85 2.65 13.41 -7.29
N VAL A 86 2.83 12.16 -6.85
CA VAL A 86 2.46 11.74 -5.50
C VAL A 86 3.49 12.28 -4.53
N ASP A 87 3.06 12.99 -3.48
CA ASP A 87 3.96 13.39 -2.41
C ASP A 87 4.63 12.15 -1.78
N PRO A 88 5.98 12.09 -1.69
CA PRO A 88 6.67 10.91 -1.21
C PRO A 88 6.35 10.56 0.25
N ASP A 89 5.87 11.51 1.07
CA ASP A 89 5.44 11.21 2.44
C ASP A 89 4.19 10.31 2.48
N ASN A 90 3.36 10.33 1.43
CA ASN A 90 2.20 9.45 1.34
C ASN A 90 2.57 7.96 1.30
N PHE A 91 3.80 7.60 0.92
CA PHE A 91 4.26 6.21 0.97
C PHE A 91 4.33 5.68 2.40
N ARG A 92 4.74 6.52 3.37
CA ARG A 92 4.77 6.15 4.79
C ARG A 92 3.35 5.94 5.33
N LEU A 93 2.44 6.85 5.00
CA LEU A 93 1.02 6.75 5.39
C LEU A 93 0.37 5.46 4.89
N LEU A 94 0.66 5.09 3.64
CA LEU A 94 0.19 3.83 3.07
C LEU A 94 0.84 2.62 3.78
N ALA A 95 2.15 2.64 4.03
CA ALA A 95 2.86 1.58 4.76
C ALA A 95 2.28 1.33 6.16
N GLU A 96 1.92 2.37 6.90
CA GLU A 96 1.20 2.28 8.17
C GLU A 96 -0.18 1.65 8.00
N CYS A 97 -0.97 2.12 7.04
CA CYS A 97 -2.31 1.58 6.77
C CYS A 97 -2.26 0.08 6.44
N ILE A 98 -1.27 -0.35 5.65
CA ILE A 98 -1.04 -1.77 5.34
C ILE A 98 -0.71 -2.53 6.64
N SER A 99 0.21 -2.00 7.46
CA SER A 99 0.62 -2.63 8.72
C SER A 99 -0.57 -2.86 9.66
N VAL A 100 -1.46 -1.88 9.80
CA VAL A 100 -2.65 -2.05 10.64
C VAL A 100 -3.62 -3.08 10.06
N CYS A 101 -3.81 -3.11 8.74
CA CYS A 101 -4.65 -4.13 8.10
C CYS A 101 -4.07 -5.54 8.25
N VAL A 102 -2.75 -5.70 8.14
CA VAL A 102 -2.04 -6.98 8.39
C VAL A 102 -2.21 -7.39 9.85
N GLY A 103 -1.92 -6.51 10.80
CA GLY A 103 -2.06 -6.79 12.24
C GLY A 103 -3.49 -7.17 12.64
N ALA A 104 -4.49 -6.40 12.18
CA ALA A 104 -5.90 -6.71 12.42
C ALA A 104 -6.34 -8.05 11.81
N LYS A 105 -5.70 -8.47 10.71
CA LYS A 105 -6.06 -9.71 10.03
C LYS A 105 -5.44 -10.95 10.65
N PHE A 106 -4.18 -10.86 11.04
CA PHE A 106 -3.39 -12.00 11.53
C PHE A 106 -3.43 -12.13 13.06
N GLY A 107 -3.71 -11.04 13.77
CA GLY A 107 -3.76 -11.01 15.23
C GLY A 107 -2.38 -11.21 15.88
N PRO A 108 -2.29 -11.02 17.20
CA PRO A 108 -1.01 -10.99 17.93
C PRO A 108 -0.28 -12.34 17.96
N LYS A 109 -0.98 -13.45 17.69
CA LYS A 109 -0.36 -14.78 17.62
C LYS A 109 0.56 -14.94 16.40
N VAL A 110 0.19 -14.30 15.28
CA VAL A 110 0.93 -14.41 14.01
C VAL A 110 1.71 -13.14 13.71
N PHE A 111 1.11 -11.96 13.93
CA PHE A 111 1.78 -10.67 13.84
C PHE A 111 2.22 -10.22 15.23
N ASN A 112 3.17 -10.98 15.80
CA ASN A 112 3.81 -10.69 17.08
C ASN A 112 4.92 -9.63 16.93
N ALA A 113 5.64 -9.33 18.02
CA ALA A 113 6.68 -8.29 18.02
C ALA A 113 7.78 -8.53 16.97
N ASP A 114 8.30 -9.76 16.88
CA ASP A 114 9.36 -10.11 15.93
C ASP A 114 8.87 -10.01 14.47
N ALA A 115 7.66 -10.50 14.20
CA ALA A 115 7.05 -10.41 12.88
C ALA A 115 6.77 -8.94 12.50
N GLN A 116 6.30 -8.13 13.46
CA GLN A 116 6.12 -6.70 13.26
C GLN A 116 7.44 -5.99 13.00
N GLU A 117 8.51 -6.31 13.73
CA GLU A 117 9.83 -5.70 13.52
C GLU A 117 10.36 -5.99 12.12
N ALA A 118 10.33 -7.26 11.69
CA ALA A 118 10.74 -7.66 10.34
C ALA A 118 9.89 -6.97 9.27
N TRP A 119 8.58 -6.88 9.49
CA TRP A 119 7.64 -6.19 8.61
C TRP A 119 7.92 -4.69 8.49
N GLN A 120 8.22 -4.02 9.61
CA GLN A 120 8.57 -2.60 9.62
C GLN A 120 9.89 -2.33 8.91
N LYS A 121 10.92 -3.16 9.12
CA LYS A 121 12.20 -3.06 8.39
C LYS A 121 11.99 -3.21 6.88
N PHE A 122 11.21 -4.21 6.47
CA PHE A 122 10.85 -4.40 5.06
C PHE A 122 10.14 -3.18 4.47
N LEU A 123 9.09 -2.67 5.14
CA LEU A 123 8.35 -1.51 4.65
C LEU A 123 9.20 -0.23 4.62
N ALA A 124 10.14 -0.05 5.54
CA ALA A 124 11.06 1.08 5.52
C ALA A 124 11.93 1.07 4.25
N VAL A 125 12.42 -0.10 3.82
CA VAL A 125 13.17 -0.25 2.56
C VAL A 125 12.26 0.01 1.35
N VAL A 126 11.04 -0.51 1.36
CA VAL A 126 10.02 -0.27 0.31
C VAL A 126 9.74 1.22 0.13
N VAL A 127 9.50 1.94 1.23
CA VAL A 127 9.26 3.39 1.21
C VAL A 127 10.49 4.14 0.69
N ALA A 128 11.68 3.80 1.19
CA ALA A 128 12.93 4.44 0.75
C ALA A 128 13.18 4.22 -0.75
N ALA A 129 12.87 3.03 -1.28
CA ALA A 129 13.00 2.73 -2.70
C ALA A 129 11.98 3.50 -3.57
N LEU A 130 10.73 3.63 -3.11
CA LEU A 130 9.70 4.41 -3.81
C LEU A 130 10.01 5.91 -3.84
N GLY A 131 10.63 6.45 -2.80
CA GLY A 131 11.05 7.85 -2.74
C GLY A 131 12.34 8.18 -3.51
N LYS A 132 12.99 7.20 -4.15
CA LYS A 132 14.37 7.38 -4.64
C LYS A 132 14.51 8.32 -5.85
N GLN A 133 13.50 8.41 -6.71
CA GLN A 133 13.50 9.19 -7.95
C GLN A 133 12.73 10.51 -7.81
N TYR A 134 12.68 11.03 -6.59
CA TYR A 134 12.15 12.36 -6.26
C TYR A 134 13.31 13.35 -6.23
N HIS A 135 13.19 14.44 -6.98
CA HIS A 135 14.20 15.50 -7.15
C HIS A 135 13.74 16.81 -6.54
#